data_AF-A0A966UTX6-F1
#
_entry.id   AF-A0A966UTX6-F1
#
_cell.length_a   1.000
_cell.length_b   1.000
_cell.length_c   1.000
_cell.angle_alpha   90.00
_cell.angle_beta   90.00
_cell.angle_gamma   90.00
#
_symmetry.space_group_name_H-M   'P 1'
#
loop_
_entity.id
_entity.type
_entity.pdbx_description
1 polymer ?
#
loop_
_entity_poly.entity_id
_entity_poly.type
_entity_poly.pdbx_seq_one_letter_code
_entity_poly.pdbx_strand_id
1 'polypeptide(L)' 'MTKTQIINKLKADYPTINKMINGESFVLSEQEYNQTLDEWANAIILKQQQIAEIEAKAEAKAELLERLGLTQEEFNTLTA' A
#
# COMPACT_ATOMS: atom_id res chain seq x y z
N MET A 1 10.30 3.79 2.18
CA MET A 1 10.90 3.31 3.45
C MET A 1 11.27 1.85 3.29
N THR A 2 12.30 1.37 3.98
CA THR A 2 12.60 -0.07 4.01
C THR A 2 11.63 -0.82 4.91
N LYS A 3 11.50 -2.14 4.72
CA LYS A 3 10.66 -3.01 5.56
C LYS A 3 11.01 -2.88 7.05
N THR A 4 12.31 -2.87 7.38
CA THR A 4 12.79 -2.68 8.77
C THR A 4 12.35 -1.34 9.36
N GLN A 5 12.40 -0.25 8.59
CA GLN A 5 11.95 1.07 9.06
C GLN A 5 10.44 1.08 9.32
N ILE A 6 9.65 0.41 8.46
CA ILE A 6 8.21 0.28 8.64
C ILE A 6 7.91 -0.53 9.90
N ILE A 7 8.55 -1.68 10.08
CA ILE A 7 8.38 -2.52 11.29
C ILE A 7 8.74 -1.73 12.55
N ASN A 8 9.85 -0.99 12.56
CA ASN A 8 10.24 -0.18 13.72
C ASN A 8 9.21 0.90 14.04
N LYS A 9 8.62 1.54 13.02
CA LYS A 9 7.52 2.48 13.21
C LYS A 9 6.28 1.79 13.77
N LEU A 10 5.90 0.64 13.21
CA LEU A 10 4.75 -0.12 13.70
C LEU A 10 4.95 -0.61 15.14
N LYS A 11 6.18 -0.94 15.55
CA LYS A 11 6.50 -1.26 16.95
C LYS A 11 6.31 -0.07 17.89
N ALA A 12 6.65 1.14 17.44
CA ALA A 12 6.45 2.35 18.22
C ALA A 12 4.96 2.74 18.31
N ASP A 13 4.23 2.61 17.20
CA ASP A 13 2.80 2.97 17.11
C ASP A 13 1.90 1.93 17.80
N TYR A 14 2.30 0.65 17.74
CA TYR A 14 1.56 -0.49 18.27
C TYR A 14 2.47 -1.35 19.16
N PRO A 15 2.83 -0.89 20.36
CA PRO A 15 3.70 -1.65 21.26
C PRO A 15 3.06 -2.98 21.74
N THR A 16 1.73 -3.06 21.69
CA THR A 16 0.94 -4.27 21.99
C THR A 16 -0.18 -4.41 20.97
N ILE A 17 -0.49 -5.65 20.59
CA ILE A 17 -1.63 -5.97 19.74
C ILE A 17 -2.47 -7.00 20.46
N ASN A 18 -3.80 -6.84 20.43
CA ASN A 18 -4.73 -7.77 21.05
C ASN A 18 -5.53 -8.51 19.97
N LYS A 19 -5.82 -9.78 20.23
CA LYS A 19 -6.81 -10.58 19.50
C LYS A 19 -8.06 -10.78 20.35
N MET A 20 -9.21 -10.79 19.70
CA MET A 20 -10.48 -11.10 20.35
C MET A 20 -10.79 -12.58 20.15
N ILE A 21 -11.02 -13.31 21.24
CA ILE A 21 -11.44 -14.72 21.22
C ILE A 21 -12.66 -14.82 22.13
N ASN A 22 -13.81 -15.25 21.58
CA ASN A 22 -15.06 -15.43 22.33
C ASN A 22 -15.50 -14.19 23.14
N GLY A 23 -15.21 -12.98 22.65
CA GLY A 23 -15.56 -11.73 23.34
C GLY A 23 -14.54 -11.25 24.37
N GLU A 24 -13.47 -12.02 24.61
CA GLU A 24 -12.37 -11.64 25.49
C GLU A 24 -11.16 -11.16 24.68
N SER A 25 -10.45 -10.15 25.20
CA SER A 25 -9.27 -9.54 24.59
C SER A 25 -8.00 -10.17 25.16
N PHE A 26 -7.20 -10.79 24.31
CA PHE A 26 -5.91 -11.39 24.67
C PHE A 26 -4.78 -10.67 23.95
N VAL A 27 -3.72 -10.33 24.68
CA VAL A 27 -2.48 -9.82 24.06
C VAL A 27 -1.90 -10.93 23.18
N LEU A 28 -1.46 -10.58 21.96
CA LEU A 28 -0.76 -11.50 21.09
C LEU A 28 0.51 -12.03 21.77
N SER A 29 0.84 -13.30 21.55
CA SER A 29 2.16 -13.81 21.88
C SER A 29 3.24 -13.06 21.08
N GLU A 30 4.50 -13.12 21.54
CA GLU A 30 5.60 -12.45 20.83
C GLU A 30 5.73 -12.90 19.36
N GLN A 31 5.50 -14.20 19.11
CA GLN A 31 5.53 -14.74 17.75
C GLN A 31 4.39 -14.16 16.90
N GLU A 32 3.16 -14.17 17.40
CA GLU A 32 1.99 -13.63 16.69
C GLU A 32 2.13 -12.11 16.47
N TYR A 33 2.67 -11.40 17.44
CA TYR A 33 2.94 -9.96 17.34
C TYR A 33 3.94 -9.68 16.21
N ASN A 34 5.10 -10.34 16.21
CA ASN A 34 6.11 -10.15 15.18
C ASN A 34 5.61 -10.55 13.79
N GLN A 35 4.83 -11.63 13.68
CA GLN A 35 4.20 -12.02 12.42
C GLN A 35 3.20 -10.97 11.93
N THR A 36 2.33 -10.48 12.82
CA THR A 36 1.35 -9.43 12.50
C THR A 36 2.04 -8.17 11.96
N LEU A 37 3.13 -7.75 12.61
CA LEU A 37 3.93 -6.62 12.15
C LEU A 37 4.58 -6.85 10.78
N ASP A 38 5.05 -8.07 10.50
CA ASP A 38 5.62 -8.42 9.21
C ASP A 38 4.57 -8.34 8.09
N GLU A 39 3.39 -8.91 8.33
CA GLU A 39 2.26 -8.89 7.41
C GLU A 39 1.81 -7.45 7.10
N TRP A 40 1.68 -6.61 8.12
CA TRP A 40 1.33 -5.20 7.95
C TRP A 40 2.41 -4.43 7.18
N ALA A 41 3.68 -4.69 7.47
CA ALA A 41 4.78 -4.06 6.74
C ALA A 41 4.76 -4.46 5.25
N ASN A 42 4.52 -5.74 4.94
CA ASN A 42 4.37 -6.21 3.56
C ASN A 42 3.18 -5.56 2.86
N ALA A 43 2.03 -5.44 3.53
CA ALA A 43 0.84 -4.77 2.99
C ALA A 43 1.09 -3.29 2.68
N ILE A 44 1.82 -2.58 3.55
CA ILE A 44 2.21 -1.18 3.31
C ILE A 44 3.11 -1.06 2.09
N ILE A 45 4.10 -1.94 1.94
CA ILE A 45 5.01 -1.94 0.79
C ILE A 45 4.25 -2.21 -0.50
N LEU A 46 3.38 -3.23 -0.50
CA LEU A 46 2.57 -3.56 -1.67
C LEU A 46 1.69 -2.38 -2.08
N LYS A 47 1.06 -1.71 -1.12
CA LYS A 47 0.24 -0.52 -1.39
C LYS A 47 1.08 0.62 -2.00
N GLN A 48 2.30 0.84 -1.49
CA GLN A 48 3.21 1.84 -2.05
C GLN A 48 3.60 1.51 -3.50
N GLN A 49 3.87 0.24 -3.80
CA GLN A 49 4.17 -0.21 -5.16
C GLN A 49 2.99 -0.01 -6.12
N GLN A 50 1.77 -0.35 -5.68
CA GLN A 50 0.57 -0.16 -6.48
C GLN A 50 0.30 1.32 -6.80
N ILE A 51 0.49 2.21 -5.81
CA ILE A 51 0.34 3.66 -6.02
C ILE A 51 1.38 4.14 -7.05
N ALA A 52 2.64 3.75 -6.88
CA ALA A 52 3.70 4.13 -7.82
C ALA A 52 3.42 3.62 -9.26
N GLU A 53 2.87 2.41 -9.40
CA GLU A 53 2.48 1.87 -10.70
C GLU A 53 1.32 2.64 -11.34
N ILE A 54 0.31 3.03 -10.56
CA ILE A 54 -0.82 3.85 -11.02
C ILE A 54 -0.33 5.23 -11.47
N GLU A 55 0.54 5.87 -10.69
CA GLU A 55 1.13 7.17 -11.01
C GLU A 55 1.96 7.09 -12.30
N ALA A 56 2.83 6.08 -12.43
CA ALA A 56 3.62 5.87 -13.64
C ALA A 56 2.74 5.64 -14.88
N LYS A 57 1.63 4.90 -14.74
CA LYS A 57 0.65 4.71 -15.83
C LYS A 57 -0.07 6.00 -16.19
N ALA A 58 -0.42 6.82 -15.20
CA ALA A 58 -1.05 8.12 -15.44
C ALA A 58 -0.09 9.08 -16.15
N GLU A 59 1.18 9.13 -15.75
CA GLU A 59 2.22 9.94 -16.37
C GLU A 59 2.49 9.49 -17.81
N ALA A 60 2.69 8.18 -18.05
CA ALA A 60 2.88 7.64 -19.40
C ALA A 60 1.67 7.90 -20.31
N LYS A 61 0.45 7.85 -19.77
CA LYS A 61 -0.76 8.22 -20.50
C LYS A 61 -0.76 9.71 -20.85
N ALA A 62 -0.40 10.58 -19.91
CA ALA A 62 -0.33 12.02 -20.16
C ALA A 62 0.72 12.37 -21.24
N GLU A 63 1.91 11.77 -21.17
CA GLU A 63 2.95 11.95 -22.19
C GLU A 63 2.49 11.47 -23.57
N LEU A 64 1.79 10.34 -23.65
CA LEU A 64 1.24 9.83 -24.90
C LEU A 64 0.21 10.79 -25.50
N LEU A 65 -0.69 11.33 -24.68
CA LEU A 65 -1.69 12.31 -25.12
C LEU A 65 -1.03 13.57 -25.67
N GLU A 66 -0.01 14.09 -24.97
CA GLU A 66 0.76 15.25 -25.41
C GLU A 66 1.46 14.99 -26.76
N ARG A 67 2.12 13.83 -26.91
CA ARG A 67 2.79 13.44 -28.17
C ARG A 67 1.83 13.27 -29.33
N LEU A 68 0.62 12.82 -29.08
CA LEU A 68 -0.42 12.67 -30.09
C LEU A 68 -1.17 13.99 -30.35
N GLY A 69 -0.93 15.04 -29.56
CA GLY A 69 -1.66 16.29 -29.63
C GLY A 69 -3.14 16.14 -29.32
N LEU A 70 -3.51 15.11 -28.54
CA LEU A 70 -4.88 14.77 -28.20
C LEU A 70 -5.22 15.20 -26.78
N THR A 71 -6.43 15.70 -26.60
CA THR A 71 -7.02 15.86 -25.27
C THR A 71 -7.48 14.52 -24.70
N GLN A 72 -7.70 14.48 -23.39
CA GLN A 72 -8.23 13.28 -22.73
C GLN A 72 -9.61 12.87 -23.27
N GLU A 73 -10.43 13.85 -23.69
CA GLU A 73 -11.76 13.63 -24.26
C GLU A 73 -11.66 12.96 -25.64
N GLU A 74 -10.82 13.49 -26.53
CA GLU A 74 -10.59 12.92 -27.86
C GLU A 74 -10.02 11.51 -27.80
N PHE A 75 -9.08 11.26 -26.88
CA PHE A 75 -8.55 9.91 -26.67
C PHE A 75 -9.64 8.93 -26.21
N ASN A 76 -10.49 9.34 -25.26
CA ASN A 76 -11.57 8.50 -24.78
C ASN A 76 -12.58 8.18 -25.90
N THR A 77 -12.86 9.12 -26.80
CA THR A 77 -13.71 8.88 -27.99
C THR A 77 -13.11 7.84 -28.95
N LEU A 78 -11.78 7.75 -29.04
CA LEU A 78 -11.10 6.80 -29.93
C LEU A 78 -10.93 5.41 -29.33
N THR A 79 -10.94 5.28 -27.99
CA THR A 79 -10.69 4.01 -27.29
C THR A 79 -11.93 3.41 -26.60
N ALA A 80 -13.07 4.10 -26.62
CA ALA A 80 -14.36 3.60 -26.15
C ALA A 80 -15.04 2.72 -27.22
#